data_AF-D5URC2-F1
#
_entry.id   AF-D5URC2-F1
#
_cell.length_a   1.000
_cell.length_b   1.000
_cell.length_c   1.000
_cell.angle_alpha   90.00
_cell.angle_beta   90.00
_cell.angle_gamma   90.00
#
_symmetry.space_group_name_H-M   'P 1'
#
loop_
_entity.id
_entity.type
_entity.pdbx_description
1 polymer ?
#
loop_
_entity_poly.entity_id
_entity_poly.type
_entity_poly.pdbx_seq_one_letter_code
_entity_poly.pdbx_strand_id
1 'polypeptide(L)'
;MAFPTTPGAPGGAPSPHQAGAAPGKPVVPEQVRVLVEVGESSVERSLLARRRLSVVMDSVIPGLEQIFPDHDFSTAGAWTFAREGGTPLSRDKSLADAGVLDGDRLILAETFSNQTFRPLIESTADAIQEFCRQRFRRFTSGTARTLGLIALVLGAAVFAALVLLAWMADSSVLWWFPVAAIGSIAVITAAVSADRQYHSQQVAYALQLAAAPVLFSTGFVLIPPDGGADGAFTAANVLTGAVFTLIGVVILGRSSGLGAAVLAGLGLVSAATVVASALFAYTPLGRPAIPAIGVIGGLLLANWVQGWALMLARVRPDTLPPPGEDIDRSELDVAYHVDTFDDESTTELARGDENTALERKSRTAAKLLTGFYVAVAAILVVSALTILVPDTHYFWGEVVIAALVSVICVLRGRTLDDRVHATVFFIAGFLIAAGLAIVLVGAVGSNLARLTVIVVSAVVLLAFGAGALLLADRVSAEEGLMAKPLSARLMGRIEFGEKTAIFVVVMLALWTTRLFAFLRELDLSFLK
;
A
#
# COMPACT_ATOMS: atom_id res chain seq x y z
N MET A 1 34.71 19.36 -80.25
CA MET A 1 33.49 18.53 -80.39
C MET A 1 32.35 19.35 -79.83
N ALA A 2 31.71 20.19 -80.65
CA ALA A 2 30.52 19.88 -81.47
C ALA A 2 29.23 20.18 -80.67
N PHE A 3 28.60 21.31 -81.00
CA PHE A 3 27.17 21.59 -80.75
C PHE A 3 26.30 20.59 -81.55
N PRO A 4 25.00 20.43 -81.20
CA PRO A 4 23.96 21.12 -81.99
C PRO A 4 22.71 21.56 -81.17
N THR A 5 22.27 22.82 -81.28
CA THR A 5 21.12 23.38 -82.07
C THR A 5 19.70 23.18 -81.52
N THR A 6 19.00 24.31 -81.37
CA THR A 6 17.54 24.52 -81.24
C THR A 6 16.75 24.06 -82.49
N PRO A 7 15.41 23.88 -82.40
CA PRO A 7 14.47 24.91 -82.93
C PRO A 7 13.19 24.98 -82.07
N GLY A 8 12.31 25.98 -82.09
CA GLY A 8 12.11 27.20 -82.87
C GLY A 8 10.78 27.82 -82.37
N ALA A 9 10.65 29.15 -82.43
CA ALA A 9 9.38 29.84 -82.20
C ALA A 9 8.58 29.97 -83.51
N PRO A 10 7.25 30.09 -83.44
CA PRO A 10 6.59 31.31 -83.94
C PRO A 10 5.56 31.79 -82.91
N GLY A 11 5.42 33.08 -82.57
CA GLY A 11 5.02 34.19 -83.44
C GLY A 11 3.50 34.44 -83.32
N GLY A 12 3.07 35.52 -82.63
CA GLY A 12 1.70 36.05 -82.70
C GLY A 12 1.08 36.53 -81.38
N ALA A 13 0.72 37.82 -81.31
CA ALA A 13 0.17 38.62 -80.20
C ALA A 13 -1.33 38.34 -79.89
N PRO A 14 -2.08 39.12 -79.06
CA PRO A 14 -1.74 40.13 -78.04
C PRO A 14 -2.39 39.82 -76.65
N SER A 15 -2.04 40.60 -75.63
CA SER A 15 -2.68 40.61 -74.31
C SER A 15 -4.18 40.94 -74.40
N PRO A 16 -5.06 40.29 -73.61
CA PRO A 16 -6.30 40.92 -73.18
C PRO A 16 -6.39 41.00 -71.65
N HIS A 17 -6.63 42.22 -71.21
CA HIS A 17 -7.31 42.60 -69.97
C HIS A 17 -6.73 42.15 -68.62
N GLN A 18 -6.13 43.14 -67.96
CA GLN A 18 -6.29 43.36 -66.52
C GLN A 18 -7.76 43.20 -66.12
N ALA A 19 -8.10 42.06 -65.54
CA ALA A 19 -9.25 41.92 -64.66
C ALA A 19 -8.73 42.12 -63.23
N GLY A 20 -9.25 43.14 -62.54
CA GLY A 20 -8.84 43.52 -61.20
C GLY A 20 -8.92 42.34 -60.22
N ALA A 21 -7.78 41.95 -59.68
CA ALA A 21 -7.72 41.09 -58.51
C ALA A 21 -8.13 41.92 -57.29
N ALA A 22 -9.28 41.59 -56.71
CA ALA A 22 -9.65 42.03 -55.37
C ALA A 22 -8.52 41.65 -54.39
N PRO A 23 -8.18 42.49 -53.39
CA PRO A 23 -7.17 42.13 -52.40
C PRO A 23 -7.60 40.86 -51.68
N GLY A 24 -6.82 39.79 -51.86
CA GLY A 24 -7.01 38.53 -51.16
C GLY A 24 -6.96 38.75 -49.66
N LYS A 25 -7.95 38.22 -48.94
CA LYS A 25 -7.95 38.13 -47.47
C LYS A 25 -6.58 37.60 -47.02
N PRO A 26 -5.87 38.24 -46.08
CA PRO A 26 -4.65 37.66 -45.54
C PRO A 26 -4.99 36.30 -44.93
N VAL A 27 -4.29 35.26 -45.39
CA VAL A 27 -4.41 33.91 -44.84
C VAL A 27 -3.91 34.00 -43.39
N VAL A 28 -4.84 33.95 -42.43
CA VAL A 28 -4.50 33.92 -41.01
C VAL A 28 -3.73 32.62 -40.76
N PRO A 29 -2.50 32.68 -40.23
CA PRO A 29 -1.73 31.47 -39.98
C PRO A 29 -2.44 30.61 -38.92
N GLU A 30 -2.40 29.30 -39.10
CA GLU A 30 -2.97 28.33 -38.16
C GLU A 30 -2.34 28.52 -36.77
N GLN A 31 -3.19 28.74 -35.78
CA GLN A 31 -2.81 28.99 -34.40
C GLN A 31 -3.34 27.87 -33.51
N VAL A 32 -2.60 27.56 -32.44
CA VAL A 32 -3.00 26.64 -31.38
C VAL A 32 -2.99 27.40 -30.06
N ARG A 33 -4.06 27.28 -29.29
CA ARG A 33 -4.23 27.89 -27.97
C ARG A 33 -3.71 26.92 -26.92
N VAL A 34 -2.63 27.29 -26.25
CA VAL A 34 -1.97 26.46 -25.24
C VAL A 34 -1.91 27.19 -23.90
N LEU A 35 -1.92 26.43 -22.81
CA LEU A 35 -1.63 26.95 -21.48
C LEU A 35 -0.13 26.81 -21.24
N VAL A 36 0.59 27.93 -21.17
CA VAL A 36 2.04 27.95 -20.90
C VAL A 36 2.27 28.12 -19.41
N GLU A 37 3.00 27.19 -18.82
CA GLU A 37 3.34 27.19 -17.40
C GLU A 37 4.80 27.59 -17.19
N VAL A 38 5.00 28.53 -16.27
CA VAL A 38 6.30 29.10 -15.87
C VAL A 38 6.37 29.07 -14.35
N GLY A 39 7.10 28.10 -13.79
CA GLY A 39 7.12 27.88 -12.34
C GLY A 39 5.76 27.44 -11.82
N GLU A 40 5.18 28.22 -10.89
CA GLU A 40 3.85 27.96 -10.30
C GLU A 40 2.72 28.72 -11.02
N SER A 41 3.06 29.57 -11.99
CA SER A 41 2.10 30.42 -12.70
C SER A 41 1.85 29.93 -14.10
N SER A 42 0.63 30.14 -14.62
CA SER A 42 0.26 29.75 -15.97
C SER A 42 -0.42 30.88 -16.73
N VAL A 43 -0.15 30.98 -18.02
CA VAL A 43 -0.72 31.98 -18.93
C VAL A 43 -1.12 31.31 -20.23
N GLU A 44 -2.33 31.60 -20.66
CA GLU A 44 -2.84 31.11 -21.93
C GLU A 44 -2.32 31.95 -23.10
N ARG A 45 -1.79 31.29 -24.13
CA ARG A 45 -1.26 31.94 -25.33
C ARG A 45 -1.71 31.24 -26.61
N SER A 46 -2.01 32.05 -27.62
CA SER A 46 -2.19 31.58 -28.99
C SER A 46 -0.85 31.57 -29.72
N LEU A 47 -0.37 30.39 -30.11
CA LEU A 47 0.92 30.17 -30.75
C LEU A 47 0.77 29.69 -32.19
N LEU A 48 1.77 29.94 -33.03
CA LEU A 48 1.74 29.53 -34.43
C LEU A 48 2.01 28.02 -34.56
N ALA A 49 1.01 27.26 -35.05
CA ALA A 49 1.03 25.80 -35.07
C ALA A 49 2.14 25.22 -35.96
N ARG A 50 2.31 25.79 -37.17
CA ARG A 50 3.19 25.27 -38.22
C ARG A 50 4.56 25.95 -38.30
N ARG A 51 4.84 26.92 -37.45
CA ARG A 51 6.14 27.59 -37.44
C ARG A 51 7.12 26.78 -36.60
N ARG A 52 8.40 26.78 -36.97
CA ARG A 52 9.45 26.15 -36.16
C ARG A 52 9.44 26.72 -34.76
N LEU A 53 9.54 25.83 -33.78
CA LEU A 53 9.48 26.18 -32.38
C LEU A 53 10.57 27.17 -31.98
N SER A 54 11.78 27.11 -32.54
CA SER A 54 12.83 28.11 -32.32
C SER A 54 12.34 29.55 -32.54
N VAL A 55 11.67 29.80 -33.67
CA VAL A 55 11.15 31.12 -34.04
C VAL A 55 9.94 31.53 -33.19
N VAL A 56 9.11 30.56 -32.79
CA VAL A 56 8.00 30.82 -31.87
C VAL A 56 8.55 31.23 -30.50
N MET A 57 9.55 30.52 -29.98
CA MET A 57 10.19 30.82 -28.70
C MET A 57 10.80 32.22 -28.68
N ASP A 58 11.48 32.66 -29.75
CA ASP A 58 12.07 34.00 -29.82
C ASP A 58 11.01 35.12 -29.67
N SER A 59 9.76 34.86 -30.07
CA SER A 59 8.65 35.80 -29.90
C SER A 59 7.90 35.66 -28.57
N VAL A 60 7.88 34.46 -28.00
CA VAL A 60 7.12 34.16 -26.77
C VAL A 60 7.89 34.58 -25.53
N ILE A 61 9.22 34.38 -25.49
CA ILE A 61 10.03 34.70 -24.31
C ILE A 61 9.91 36.18 -23.89
N PRO A 62 10.06 37.18 -24.78
CA PRO A 62 9.86 38.58 -24.39
C PRO A 62 8.45 38.87 -23.87
N GLY A 63 7.45 38.17 -24.40
CA GLY A 63 6.06 38.28 -23.96
C GLY A 63 5.75 37.57 -22.64
N LEU A 64 6.57 36.59 -22.24
CA LEU A 64 6.52 35.94 -20.93
C LEU A 64 7.31 36.76 -19.89
N GLU A 65 8.46 37.33 -20.25
CA GLU A 65 9.23 38.26 -19.40
C GLU A 65 8.38 39.43 -18.92
N GLN A 66 7.52 39.99 -19.79
CA GLN A 66 6.64 41.09 -19.40
C GLN A 66 5.53 40.67 -18.42
N ILE A 67 5.07 39.43 -18.47
CA ILE A 67 4.00 38.92 -17.60
C ILE A 67 4.56 38.38 -16.28
N PHE A 68 5.77 37.81 -16.32
CA PHE A 68 6.43 37.18 -15.20
C PHE A 68 7.76 37.86 -14.90
N PRO A 69 7.76 39.12 -14.41
CA PRO A 69 8.99 39.88 -14.17
C PRO A 69 9.88 39.26 -13.07
N ASP A 70 9.31 38.43 -12.20
CA ASP A 70 10.03 37.76 -11.11
C ASP A 70 10.74 36.47 -11.57
N HIS A 71 10.48 35.98 -12.79
CA HIS A 71 11.15 34.79 -13.33
C HIS A 71 12.40 35.18 -14.12
N ASP A 72 13.53 34.54 -13.81
CA ASP A 72 14.80 34.82 -14.49
C ASP A 72 14.86 34.06 -15.83
N PHE A 73 14.62 34.77 -16.93
CA PHE A 73 14.75 34.25 -18.29
C PHE A 73 16.18 34.36 -18.84
N SER A 74 17.11 34.98 -18.09
CA SER A 74 18.49 35.28 -18.51
C SER A 74 19.45 34.10 -18.27
N THR A 75 19.07 32.92 -18.75
CA THR A 75 19.82 31.70 -18.50
C THR A 75 20.75 31.33 -19.66
N ALA A 76 21.78 30.51 -19.39
CA ALA A 76 22.79 30.13 -20.38
C ALA A 76 22.28 29.11 -21.42
N GLY A 77 21.14 28.47 -21.20
CA GLY A 77 20.51 27.50 -22.08
C GLY A 77 19.51 28.11 -23.06
N ALA A 78 18.98 27.27 -23.93
CA ALA A 78 17.97 27.62 -24.91
C ALA A 78 16.58 27.21 -24.44
N TRP A 79 15.65 28.16 -24.38
CA TRP A 79 14.26 27.90 -24.01
C TRP A 79 13.50 27.09 -25.08
N THR A 80 12.71 26.13 -24.63
CA THR A 80 11.76 25.35 -25.44
C THR A 80 10.52 25.00 -24.60
N PHE A 81 9.52 24.35 -25.20
CA PHE A 81 8.37 23.82 -24.48
C PHE A 81 8.53 22.33 -24.18
N ALA A 82 7.96 21.85 -23.09
CA ALA A 82 7.81 20.43 -22.77
C ALA A 82 6.37 20.14 -22.37
N ARG A 83 5.94 18.88 -22.53
CA ARG A 83 4.70 18.42 -21.88
C ARG A 83 4.98 18.14 -20.41
N GLU A 84 3.95 18.22 -19.56
CA GLU A 84 4.07 17.86 -18.14
C GLU A 84 4.60 16.42 -17.98
N GLY A 85 5.76 16.28 -17.33
CA GLY A 85 6.49 15.00 -17.17
C GLY A 85 7.13 14.44 -18.46
N GLY A 86 7.07 15.16 -19.58
CA GLY A 86 7.59 14.74 -20.88
C GLY A 86 8.99 15.27 -21.20
N THR A 87 9.56 14.80 -22.31
CA THR A 87 10.83 15.33 -22.82
C THR A 87 10.62 16.72 -23.46
N PRO A 88 11.62 17.63 -23.37
CA PRO A 88 11.58 18.91 -24.07
C PRO A 88 11.38 18.73 -25.58
N LEU A 89 10.48 19.54 -26.15
CA LEU A 89 10.19 19.55 -27.58
C LEU A 89 11.41 20.06 -28.35
N SER A 90 11.68 19.41 -29.47
CA SER A 90 12.76 19.81 -30.37
C SER A 90 12.45 21.18 -30.98
N ARG A 91 13.39 22.14 -30.84
CA ARG A 91 13.26 23.50 -31.39
C ARG A 91 13.21 23.52 -32.92
N ASP A 92 13.62 22.44 -33.60
CA ASP A 92 13.61 22.33 -35.06
C ASP A 92 12.25 21.93 -35.65
N LYS A 93 11.35 21.38 -34.83
CA LYS A 93 10.00 20.96 -35.23
C LYS A 93 8.98 22.06 -34.98
N SER A 94 7.83 21.98 -35.66
CA SER A 94 6.67 22.83 -35.35
C SER A 94 5.81 22.25 -34.23
N LEU A 95 4.94 23.04 -33.62
CA LEU A 95 4.00 22.58 -32.60
C LEU A 95 3.02 21.53 -33.16
N ALA A 96 2.59 21.70 -34.41
CA ALA A 96 1.77 20.72 -35.12
C ALA A 96 2.50 19.40 -35.36
N ASP A 97 3.79 19.44 -35.73
CA ASP A 97 4.61 18.23 -35.91
C ASP A 97 4.93 17.52 -34.58
N ALA A 98 4.93 18.27 -33.49
CA ALA A 98 5.01 17.76 -32.12
C ALA A 98 3.66 17.21 -31.61
N GLY A 99 2.59 17.32 -32.40
CA GLY A 99 1.26 16.85 -32.05
C GLY A 99 0.59 17.64 -30.93
N VAL A 100 0.96 18.91 -30.75
CA VAL A 100 0.35 19.80 -29.77
C VAL A 100 -1.03 20.22 -30.25
N LEU A 101 -2.04 20.06 -29.40
CA LEU A 101 -3.45 20.35 -29.68
C LEU A 101 -3.92 21.60 -28.90
N ASP A 102 -5.07 22.13 -29.32
CA ASP A 102 -5.74 23.21 -28.59
C ASP A 102 -6.11 22.74 -27.17
N GLY A 103 -5.72 23.53 -26.17
CA GLY A 103 -5.91 23.24 -24.75
C GLY A 103 -4.75 22.47 -24.11
N ASP A 104 -3.71 22.08 -24.87
CA ASP A 104 -2.54 21.42 -24.28
C ASP A 104 -1.83 22.34 -23.28
N ARG A 105 -1.45 21.77 -22.14
CA ARG A 105 -0.60 22.41 -21.12
C ARG A 105 0.87 22.15 -21.45
N LEU A 106 1.63 23.21 -21.63
CA LEU A 106 3.06 23.18 -21.95
C LEU A 106 3.86 23.89 -20.86
N ILE A 107 4.89 23.23 -20.38
CA ILE A 107 5.81 23.79 -19.40
C ILE A 107 6.99 24.42 -20.14
N LEU A 108 7.40 25.61 -19.71
CA LEU A 108 8.63 26.22 -20.18
C LEU A 108 9.84 25.42 -19.67
N ALA A 109 10.62 24.87 -20.60
CA ALA A 109 11.78 24.04 -20.29
C ALA A 109 13.06 24.65 -20.87
N GLU A 110 14.11 24.68 -20.06
CA GLU A 110 15.43 25.09 -20.52
C GLU A 110 16.20 23.89 -21.08
N THR A 111 16.77 24.03 -22.27
CA THR A 111 17.58 23.00 -22.91
C THR A 111 19.01 23.47 -23.06
N PHE A 112 19.96 22.75 -22.46
CA PHE A 112 21.39 22.99 -22.65
C PHE A 112 21.93 22.20 -23.84
N SER A 113 23.04 22.65 -24.42
CA SER A 113 23.80 21.83 -25.37
C SER A 113 24.18 20.52 -24.68
N ASN A 114 23.68 19.41 -25.22
CA ASN A 114 23.90 18.06 -24.69
C ASN A 114 25.30 17.50 -24.99
N GLN A 115 26.22 18.34 -25.49
CA GLN A 115 27.61 17.96 -25.67
C GLN A 115 28.34 17.96 -24.32
N THR A 116 28.04 16.95 -23.51
CA THR A 116 28.86 16.65 -22.33
C THR A 116 30.11 15.92 -22.81
N PHE A 117 31.26 16.60 -22.78
CA PHE A 117 32.54 15.94 -22.97
C PHE A 117 32.73 14.91 -21.87
N ARG A 118 32.58 13.63 -22.21
CA ARG A 118 32.98 12.56 -21.29
C ARG A 118 34.50 12.61 -21.18
N PRO A 119 35.07 12.64 -19.96
CA PRO A 119 36.51 12.56 -19.80
C PRO A 119 37.00 11.28 -20.49
N LEU A 120 38.08 11.42 -21.27
CA LEU A 120 38.71 10.28 -21.92
C LEU A 120 39.32 9.39 -20.84
N ILE A 121 38.73 8.22 -20.60
CA ILE A 121 39.26 7.25 -19.65
C ILE A 121 40.25 6.36 -20.41
N GLU A 122 41.53 6.57 -20.21
CA GLU A 122 42.61 5.87 -20.93
C GLU A 122 42.81 4.42 -20.44
N SER A 123 42.42 4.13 -19.20
CA SER A 123 42.55 2.81 -18.57
C SER A 123 41.22 2.08 -18.48
N THR A 124 41.19 0.83 -18.94
CA THR A 124 40.03 -0.05 -18.79
C THR A 124 39.66 -0.29 -17.33
N ALA A 125 40.64 -0.30 -16.42
CA ALA A 125 40.41 -0.45 -14.99
C ALA A 125 39.67 0.75 -14.39
N ASP A 126 40.03 1.98 -14.79
CA ASP A 126 39.34 3.19 -14.36
C ASP A 126 37.94 3.27 -14.94
N ALA A 127 37.76 2.82 -16.18
CA ALA A 127 36.45 2.76 -16.82
C ALA A 127 35.53 1.80 -16.05
N ILE A 128 36.00 0.59 -15.74
CA ILE A 128 35.26 -0.39 -14.93
C ILE A 128 34.97 0.18 -13.53
N GLN A 129 35.93 0.86 -12.89
CA GLN A 129 35.71 1.45 -11.58
C GLN A 129 34.64 2.53 -11.61
N GLU A 130 34.64 3.40 -12.62
CA GLU A 130 33.64 4.45 -12.78
C GLU A 130 32.26 3.86 -13.11
N PHE A 131 32.19 2.87 -14.00
CA PHE A 131 30.95 2.13 -14.25
C PHE A 131 30.42 1.45 -12.98
N CYS A 132 31.29 0.85 -12.17
CA CYS A 132 30.89 0.26 -10.89
C CYS A 132 30.41 1.31 -9.90
N ARG A 133 31.04 2.49 -9.83
CA ARG A 133 30.61 3.60 -8.95
C ARG A 133 29.24 4.17 -9.35
N GLN A 134 28.95 4.21 -10.65
CA GLN A 134 27.67 4.67 -11.17
C GLN A 134 26.57 3.61 -11.02
N ARG A 135 26.92 2.33 -11.18
CA ARG A 135 25.94 1.23 -11.18
C ARG A 135 25.64 0.67 -9.79
N PHE A 136 26.63 0.65 -8.90
CA PHE A 136 26.49 0.08 -7.56
C PHE A 136 26.57 1.17 -6.48
N ARG A 137 25.55 1.20 -5.61
CA ARG A 137 25.56 2.08 -4.45
C ARG A 137 26.67 1.66 -3.49
N ARG A 138 27.49 2.61 -3.04
CA ARG A 138 28.51 2.39 -2.02
C ARG A 138 27.85 2.15 -0.66
N PHE A 139 28.55 1.44 0.23
CA PHE A 139 28.15 1.35 1.62
C PHE A 139 28.28 2.75 2.27
N THR A 140 27.13 3.34 2.59
CA THR A 140 27.06 4.68 3.18
C THR A 140 26.80 4.62 4.68
N SER A 141 27.01 5.74 5.38
CA SER A 141 26.57 5.91 6.77
C SER A 141 25.07 5.64 6.95
N GLY A 142 24.25 5.97 5.95
CA GLY A 142 22.83 5.62 5.92
C GLY A 142 22.59 4.11 5.93
N THR A 143 23.37 3.34 5.17
CA THR A 143 23.27 1.87 5.13
C THR A 143 23.69 1.26 6.47
N ALA A 144 24.80 1.76 7.05
CA ALA A 144 25.25 1.36 8.39
C ALA A 144 24.18 1.65 9.45
N ARG A 145 23.54 2.81 9.38
CA ARG A 145 22.43 3.19 10.27
C ARG A 145 21.25 2.25 10.13
N THR A 146 20.80 1.93 8.91
CA THR A 146 19.71 0.98 8.70
C THR A 146 20.03 -0.41 9.24
N LEU A 147 21.26 -0.87 9.05
CA LEU A 147 21.70 -2.16 9.57
C LEU A 147 21.69 -2.16 11.11
N GLY A 148 22.14 -1.07 11.74
CA GLY A 148 22.07 -0.89 13.19
C GLY A 148 20.63 -0.91 13.72
N LEU A 149 19.69 -0.26 13.02
CA LEU A 149 18.27 -0.28 13.40
C LEU A 149 17.66 -1.69 13.28
N ILE A 150 18.01 -2.43 12.22
CA ILE A 150 17.57 -3.82 12.04
C ILE A 150 18.14 -4.71 13.15
N ALA A 151 19.44 -4.60 13.42
CA ALA A 151 20.11 -5.34 14.48
C ALA A 151 19.50 -5.04 15.85
N LEU A 152 19.05 -3.81 16.10
CA LEU A 152 18.39 -3.42 17.33
C LEU A 152 17.03 -4.13 17.50
N VAL A 153 16.19 -4.12 16.47
CA VAL A 153 14.87 -4.80 16.52
C VAL A 153 15.05 -6.32 16.67
N LEU A 154 15.95 -6.92 15.90
CA LEU A 154 16.25 -8.34 16.00
C LEU A 154 16.88 -8.69 17.35
N GLY A 155 17.77 -7.87 17.87
CA GLY A 155 18.39 -8.05 19.18
C GLY A 155 17.36 -8.05 20.30
N ALA A 156 16.36 -7.19 20.24
CA ALA A 156 15.25 -7.18 21.20
C ALA A 156 14.37 -8.44 21.09
N ALA A 157 14.12 -8.93 19.87
CA ALA A 157 13.42 -10.20 19.67
C ALA A 157 14.22 -11.40 20.21
N VAL A 158 15.53 -11.43 19.99
CA VAL A 158 16.44 -12.44 20.55
C VAL A 158 16.46 -12.36 22.07
N PHE A 159 16.53 -11.16 22.66
CA PHE A 159 16.46 -10.98 24.11
C PHE A 159 15.16 -11.56 24.68
N ALA A 160 14.01 -11.21 24.09
CA ALA A 160 12.72 -11.75 24.51
C ALA A 160 12.69 -13.30 24.41
N ALA A 161 13.22 -13.86 23.32
CA ALA A 161 13.31 -15.30 23.14
C ALA A 161 14.23 -15.96 24.18
N LEU A 162 15.37 -15.36 24.50
CA LEU A 162 16.29 -15.87 25.53
C LEU A 162 15.64 -15.86 26.92
N VAL A 163 14.90 -14.80 27.27
CA VAL A 163 14.14 -14.74 28.52
C VAL A 163 13.11 -15.86 28.59
N LEU A 164 12.35 -16.07 27.51
CA LEU A 164 11.34 -17.14 27.45
C LEU A 164 11.98 -18.52 27.50
N LEU A 165 13.09 -18.75 26.78
CA LEU A 165 13.82 -20.02 26.82
C LEU A 165 14.40 -20.30 28.21
N ALA A 166 14.91 -19.28 28.90
CA ALA A 166 15.42 -19.42 30.24
C ALA A 166 14.29 -19.70 31.24
N TRP A 167 13.13 -19.05 31.09
CA TRP A 167 11.94 -19.34 31.88
C TRP A 167 11.42 -20.77 31.67
N MET A 168 11.54 -21.31 30.45
CA MET A 168 11.18 -22.70 30.15
C MET A 168 12.11 -23.72 30.82
N ALA A 169 13.33 -23.32 31.17
CA ALA A 169 14.31 -24.17 31.85
C ALA A 169 14.21 -24.08 33.39
N ASP A 170 13.97 -22.88 33.92
CA ASP A 170 13.78 -22.62 35.35
C ASP A 170 12.69 -21.56 35.49
N SER A 171 11.51 -21.92 36.01
CA SER A 171 10.34 -21.05 35.98
C SER A 171 10.22 -20.11 37.20
N SER A 172 11.35 -19.55 37.65
CA SER A 172 11.41 -18.60 38.75
C SER A 172 10.96 -17.18 38.37
N VAL A 173 9.75 -16.80 38.79
CA VAL A 173 9.21 -15.43 38.60
C VAL A 173 10.13 -14.39 39.23
N LEU A 174 10.68 -14.66 40.42
CA LEU A 174 11.55 -13.73 41.15
C LEU A 174 12.82 -13.36 40.39
N TRP A 175 13.30 -14.24 39.50
CA TRP A 175 14.54 -14.02 38.76
C TRP A 175 14.28 -13.46 37.36
N TRP A 176 13.35 -14.05 36.63
CA TRP A 176 13.14 -13.68 35.23
C TRP A 176 12.28 -12.43 35.07
N PHE A 177 11.33 -12.16 35.97
CA PHE A 177 10.49 -10.97 35.88
C PHE A 177 11.31 -9.67 36.01
N PRO A 178 12.20 -9.48 37.01
CA PRO A 178 13.03 -8.28 37.09
C PRO A 178 13.92 -8.08 35.87
N VAL A 179 14.52 -9.16 35.33
CA VAL A 179 15.36 -9.08 34.12
C VAL A 179 14.57 -8.60 32.92
N ALA A 180 13.39 -9.18 32.69
CA ALA A 180 12.51 -8.79 31.60
C ALA A 180 11.97 -7.36 31.79
N ALA A 181 11.56 -7.01 33.02
CA ALA A 181 11.05 -5.69 33.37
C ALA A 181 12.09 -4.59 33.18
N ILE A 182 13.35 -4.81 33.60
CA ILE A 182 14.46 -3.87 33.37
C ILE A 182 14.68 -3.70 31.86
N GLY A 183 14.66 -4.79 31.09
CA GLY A 183 14.74 -4.74 29.62
C GLY A 183 13.61 -3.91 29.00
N SER A 184 12.37 -4.13 29.43
CA SER A 184 11.19 -3.38 28.98
C SER A 184 11.31 -1.88 29.30
N ILE A 185 11.69 -1.54 30.53
CA ILE A 185 11.87 -0.15 30.97
C ILE A 185 12.98 0.52 30.16
N ALA A 186 14.11 -0.16 29.93
CA ALA A 186 15.22 0.37 29.14
C ALA A 186 14.79 0.66 27.70
N VAL A 187 14.07 -0.25 27.04
CA VAL A 187 13.61 -0.05 25.65
C VAL A 187 12.57 1.06 25.57
N ILE A 188 11.61 1.14 26.49
CA ILE A 188 10.59 2.20 26.50
C ILE A 188 11.22 3.57 26.74
N THR A 189 12.07 3.68 27.76
CA THR A 189 12.73 4.96 28.09
C THR A 189 13.63 5.43 26.95
N ALA A 190 14.37 4.52 26.32
CA ALA A 190 15.18 4.84 25.16
C ALA A 190 14.31 5.21 23.93
N ALA A 191 13.13 4.61 23.75
CA ALA A 191 12.21 4.97 22.68
C ALA A 191 11.70 6.41 22.87
N VAL A 192 11.27 6.73 24.09
CA VAL A 192 10.76 8.06 24.45
C VAL A 192 11.87 9.11 24.40
N SER A 193 13.08 8.79 24.85
CA SER A 193 14.24 9.68 24.75
C SER A 193 14.65 9.93 23.29
N ALA A 194 14.69 8.88 22.44
CA ALA A 194 14.99 9.03 21.02
C ALA A 194 14.00 9.93 20.28
N ASP A 195 12.72 9.88 20.67
CA ASP A 195 11.65 10.70 20.11
C ASP A 195 11.69 12.15 20.63
N ARG A 196 11.76 12.33 21.96
CA ARG A 196 11.61 13.64 22.60
C ARG A 196 12.90 14.45 22.73
N GLN A 197 14.03 13.79 23.01
CA GLN A 197 15.30 14.48 23.28
C GLN A 197 16.18 14.56 22.04
N TYR A 198 16.25 13.48 21.26
CA TYR A 198 17.13 13.38 20.10
C TYR A 198 16.44 13.63 18.75
N HIS A 199 15.12 13.77 18.73
CA HIS A 199 14.29 13.99 17.53
C HIS A 199 14.61 13.02 16.38
N SER A 200 14.99 11.79 16.71
CA SER A 200 15.43 10.77 15.75
C SER A 200 14.30 9.79 15.47
N GLN A 201 13.38 10.18 14.59
CA GLN A 201 12.16 9.40 14.28
C GLN A 201 12.44 7.95 13.87
N GLN A 202 13.52 7.70 13.12
CA GLN A 202 13.89 6.34 12.69
C GLN A 202 14.32 5.45 13.86
N VAL A 203 15.06 6.01 14.84
CA VAL A 203 15.52 5.27 16.02
C VAL A 203 14.36 5.05 16.98
N ALA A 204 13.55 6.09 17.22
CA ALA A 204 12.34 5.98 18.02
C ALA A 204 11.41 4.88 17.50
N TYR A 205 11.15 4.87 16.19
CA TYR A 205 10.32 3.84 15.57
C TYR A 205 10.91 2.43 15.72
N ALA A 206 12.21 2.25 15.49
CA ALA A 206 12.86 0.96 15.68
C ALA A 206 12.76 0.46 17.13
N LEU A 207 12.94 1.35 18.12
CA LEU A 207 12.77 0.99 19.52
C LEU A 207 11.32 0.69 19.89
N GLN A 208 10.35 1.37 19.29
CA GLN A 208 8.93 1.06 19.49
C GLN A 208 8.57 -0.33 18.97
N LEU A 209 9.13 -0.74 17.83
CA LEU A 209 9.01 -2.10 17.33
C LEU A 209 9.71 -3.11 18.24
N ALA A 210 10.90 -2.76 18.73
CA ALA A 210 11.68 -3.58 19.66
C ALA A 210 10.96 -3.78 21.01
N ALA A 211 10.16 -2.82 21.45
CA ALA A 211 9.43 -2.89 22.71
C ALA A 211 8.38 -4.01 22.72
N ALA A 212 7.76 -4.32 21.57
CA ALA A 212 6.66 -5.29 21.49
C ALA A 212 7.03 -6.71 21.98
N PRO A 213 8.10 -7.36 21.46
CA PRO A 213 8.50 -8.69 21.95
C PRO A 213 9.05 -8.65 23.38
N VAL A 214 9.75 -7.59 23.79
CA VAL A 214 10.31 -7.46 25.15
C VAL A 214 9.19 -7.33 26.19
N LEU A 215 8.18 -6.51 25.91
CA LEU A 215 6.99 -6.38 26.75
C LEU A 215 6.20 -7.67 26.82
N PHE A 216 6.09 -8.41 25.70
CA PHE A 216 5.44 -9.71 25.68
C PHE A 216 6.13 -10.67 26.67
N SER A 217 7.46 -10.78 26.58
CA SER A 217 8.24 -11.65 27.47
C SER A 217 8.11 -11.24 28.95
N THR A 218 8.03 -9.94 29.23
CA THR A 218 7.86 -9.43 30.60
C THR A 218 6.49 -9.80 31.18
N GLY A 219 5.42 -9.60 30.43
CA GLY A 219 4.08 -9.99 30.86
C GLY A 219 3.91 -11.51 30.97
N PHE A 220 4.58 -12.28 30.10
CA PHE A 220 4.52 -13.74 30.11
C PHE A 220 5.12 -14.35 31.37
N VAL A 221 6.29 -13.86 31.78
CA VAL A 221 7.05 -14.35 32.93
C VAL A 221 6.47 -13.91 34.28
N LEU A 222 5.62 -12.87 34.29
CA LEU A 222 4.97 -12.37 35.50
C LEU A 222 4.08 -13.43 36.18
N ILE A 223 3.54 -14.37 35.41
CA ILE A 223 2.66 -15.42 35.94
C ILE A 223 3.47 -16.67 36.27
N PRO A 224 3.31 -17.23 37.49
CA PRO A 224 4.00 -18.46 37.89
C PRO A 224 3.57 -19.66 37.03
N PRO A 225 4.44 -20.68 36.92
CA PRO A 225 4.15 -21.89 36.15
C PRO A 225 2.98 -22.68 36.76
N ASP A 226 2.23 -23.37 35.91
CA ASP A 226 1.10 -24.19 36.35
C ASP A 226 1.56 -25.54 36.88
N GLY A 227 0.95 -25.98 37.98
CA GLY A 227 1.33 -27.21 38.68
C GLY A 227 2.75 -27.21 39.29
N GLY A 228 3.47 -26.09 39.26
CA GLY A 228 4.83 -25.97 39.82
C GLY A 228 5.91 -26.74 39.07
N ALA A 229 5.63 -27.22 37.85
CA ALA A 229 6.61 -27.85 37.00
C ALA A 229 7.34 -26.81 36.15
N ASP A 230 8.66 -26.89 36.09
CA ASP A 230 9.47 -25.99 35.26
C ASP A 230 9.08 -26.13 33.78
N GLY A 231 8.87 -24.98 33.14
CA GLY A 231 8.46 -24.84 31.74
C GLY A 231 6.96 -25.03 31.47
N ALA A 232 6.14 -25.33 32.48
CA ALA A 232 4.70 -25.40 32.31
C ALA A 232 4.09 -24.00 32.20
N PHE A 233 3.56 -23.63 31.03
CA PHE A 233 2.83 -22.38 30.82
C PHE A 233 1.35 -22.61 30.59
N THR A 234 0.55 -21.59 30.93
CA THR A 234 -0.89 -21.59 30.68
C THR A 234 -1.28 -20.50 29.70
N ALA A 235 -2.55 -20.52 29.29
CA ALA A 235 -3.16 -19.41 28.57
C ALA A 235 -3.07 -18.08 29.34
N ALA A 236 -2.97 -18.11 30.67
CA ALA A 236 -2.81 -16.91 31.50
C ALA A 236 -1.45 -16.22 31.25
N ASN A 237 -0.35 -16.97 31.09
CA ASN A 237 0.96 -16.39 30.74
C ASN A 237 0.88 -15.63 29.40
N VAL A 238 0.30 -16.27 28.38
CA VAL A 238 0.13 -15.66 27.05
C VAL A 238 -0.80 -14.44 27.13
N LEU A 239 -1.87 -14.51 27.92
CA LEU A 239 -2.80 -13.39 28.15
C LEU A 239 -2.05 -12.16 28.67
N THR A 240 -1.27 -12.29 29.73
CA THR A 240 -0.58 -11.15 30.36
C THR A 240 0.54 -10.62 29.47
N GLY A 241 1.28 -11.50 28.77
CA GLY A 241 2.21 -11.08 27.74
C GLY A 241 1.55 -10.23 26.65
N ALA A 242 0.42 -10.69 26.12
CA ALA A 242 -0.34 -9.97 25.09
C ALA A 242 -0.93 -8.65 25.60
N VAL A 243 -1.39 -8.59 26.87
CA VAL A 243 -1.88 -7.34 27.49
C VAL A 243 -0.75 -6.31 27.60
N PHE A 244 0.44 -6.71 28.05
CA PHE A 244 1.60 -5.81 28.17
C PHE A 244 2.03 -5.26 26.81
N THR A 245 2.09 -6.12 25.78
CA THR A 245 2.38 -5.69 24.41
C THR A 245 1.30 -4.75 23.88
N LEU A 246 0.02 -5.07 24.08
CA LEU A 246 -1.09 -4.24 23.64
C LEU A 246 -1.02 -2.83 24.26
N ILE A 247 -0.87 -2.75 25.58
CA ILE A 247 -0.77 -1.47 26.29
C ILE A 247 0.44 -0.68 25.82
N GLY A 248 1.61 -1.32 25.73
CA GLY A 248 2.84 -0.65 25.30
C GLY A 248 2.76 -0.10 23.88
N VAL A 249 2.27 -0.91 22.94
CA VAL A 249 2.14 -0.52 21.53
C VAL A 249 1.11 0.62 21.37
N VAL A 250 -0.01 0.58 22.11
CA VAL A 250 -1.01 1.67 22.07
C VAL A 250 -0.46 2.97 22.65
N ILE A 251 0.24 2.91 23.79
CA ILE A 251 0.83 4.09 24.43
C ILE A 251 1.91 4.69 23.52
N LEU A 252 2.86 3.87 23.05
CA LEU A 252 3.97 4.32 22.21
C LEU A 252 3.48 4.83 20.84
N GLY A 253 2.50 4.14 20.24
CA GLY A 253 1.90 4.57 18.97
C GLY A 253 1.17 5.90 19.10
N ARG A 254 0.48 6.14 20.22
CA ARG A 254 -0.18 7.42 20.49
C ARG A 254 0.79 8.55 20.83
N SER A 255 1.90 8.27 21.52
CA SER A 255 2.83 9.31 21.95
C SER A 255 3.65 9.90 20.81
N SER A 256 3.99 9.08 19.80
CA SER A 256 4.95 9.48 18.77
C SER A 256 4.33 9.70 17.39
N GLY A 257 3.15 9.14 17.10
CA GLY A 257 2.53 9.25 15.77
C GLY A 257 3.31 8.60 14.62
N LEU A 258 4.37 7.86 14.95
CA LEU A 258 5.24 7.14 14.01
C LEU A 258 4.72 5.72 13.80
N GLY A 259 5.00 5.14 12.62
CA GLY A 259 4.85 3.70 12.47
C GLY A 259 3.43 3.12 12.54
N ALA A 260 2.42 3.95 12.26
CA ALA A 260 1.01 3.63 12.47
C ALA A 260 0.60 2.25 11.91
N ALA A 261 1.16 1.82 10.77
CA ALA A 261 0.87 0.51 10.20
C ALA A 261 1.27 -0.65 11.12
N VAL A 262 2.56 -0.79 11.44
CA VAL A 262 3.05 -1.97 12.16
C VAL A 262 2.55 -1.97 13.61
N LEU A 263 2.50 -0.80 14.26
CA LEU A 263 1.99 -0.69 15.62
C LEU A 263 0.48 -0.97 15.70
N ALA A 264 -0.33 -0.49 14.74
CA ALA A 264 -1.75 -0.84 14.71
C ALA A 264 -1.98 -2.33 14.44
N GLY A 265 -1.18 -2.93 13.56
CA GLY A 265 -1.20 -4.37 13.32
C GLY A 265 -0.83 -5.17 14.58
N LEU A 266 0.28 -4.84 15.24
CA LEU A 266 0.70 -5.46 16.50
C LEU A 266 -0.35 -5.29 17.60
N GLY A 267 -0.98 -4.11 17.68
CA GLY A 267 -2.09 -3.86 18.60
C GLY A 267 -3.28 -4.77 18.32
N LEU A 268 -3.69 -4.93 17.05
CA LEU A 268 -4.81 -5.80 16.69
C LEU A 268 -4.50 -7.29 16.97
N VAL A 269 -3.30 -7.76 16.62
CA VAL A 269 -2.87 -9.14 16.93
C VAL A 269 -2.84 -9.36 18.44
N SER A 270 -2.29 -8.40 19.20
CA SER A 270 -2.23 -8.51 20.66
C SER A 270 -3.63 -8.52 21.27
N ALA A 271 -4.54 -7.66 20.80
CA ALA A 271 -5.94 -7.64 21.26
C ALA A 271 -6.67 -8.95 20.95
N ALA A 272 -6.50 -9.50 19.74
CA ALA A 272 -7.06 -10.81 19.38
C ALA A 272 -6.47 -11.93 20.25
N THR A 273 -5.18 -11.89 20.54
CA THR A 273 -4.49 -12.84 21.41
C THR A 273 -5.00 -12.74 22.84
N VAL A 274 -5.23 -11.54 23.37
CA VAL A 274 -5.84 -11.31 24.69
C VAL A 274 -7.21 -11.98 24.77
N VAL A 275 -8.08 -11.76 23.78
CA VAL A 275 -9.42 -12.37 23.76
C VAL A 275 -9.33 -13.89 23.66
N ALA A 276 -8.49 -14.43 22.78
CA ALA A 276 -8.31 -15.87 22.61
C ALA A 276 -7.75 -16.54 23.87
N SER A 277 -6.73 -15.95 24.50
CA SER A 277 -6.15 -16.46 25.74
C SER A 277 -7.10 -16.34 26.92
N ALA A 278 -7.92 -15.29 27.00
CA ALA A 278 -8.94 -15.15 28.02
C ALA A 278 -10.05 -16.22 27.86
N LEU A 279 -10.48 -16.49 26.63
CA LEU A 279 -11.40 -17.60 26.35
C LEU A 279 -10.81 -18.93 26.80
N PHE A 280 -9.54 -19.22 26.47
CA PHE A 280 -8.87 -20.45 26.91
C PHE A 280 -8.70 -20.55 28.44
N ALA A 281 -8.44 -19.42 29.12
CA ALA A 281 -8.19 -19.41 30.55
C ALA A 281 -9.46 -19.49 31.40
N TYR A 282 -10.54 -18.83 30.97
CA TYR A 282 -11.75 -18.66 31.78
C TYR A 282 -12.94 -19.51 31.32
N THR A 283 -12.84 -20.19 30.17
CA THR A 283 -13.91 -21.07 29.69
C THR A 283 -13.38 -22.50 29.51
N PRO A 284 -14.23 -23.53 29.65
CA PRO A 284 -13.84 -24.91 29.37
C PRO A 284 -13.71 -25.20 27.86
N LEU A 285 -13.75 -24.16 27.01
CA LEU A 285 -13.64 -24.31 25.57
C LEU A 285 -12.19 -24.69 25.21
N GLY A 286 -12.01 -25.88 24.67
CA GLY A 286 -10.72 -26.35 24.16
C GLY A 286 -10.58 -26.16 22.64
N ARG A 287 -9.55 -26.79 22.07
CA ARG A 287 -9.49 -27.01 20.62
C ARG A 287 -10.53 -28.08 20.25
N PRO A 288 -11.29 -27.91 19.15
CA PRO A 288 -11.12 -26.92 18.07
C PRO A 288 -11.95 -25.62 18.23
N ALA A 289 -12.71 -25.44 19.31
CA ALA A 289 -13.71 -24.38 19.43
C ALA A 289 -13.12 -22.94 19.38
N ILE A 290 -12.03 -22.68 20.09
CA ILE A 290 -11.44 -21.33 20.12
C ILE A 290 -10.83 -20.92 18.77
N PRO A 291 -10.03 -21.76 18.10
CA PRO A 291 -9.60 -21.48 16.73
C PRO A 291 -10.76 -21.24 15.75
N ALA A 292 -11.86 -21.97 15.88
CA ALA A 292 -13.06 -21.75 15.05
C ALA A 292 -13.68 -20.36 15.28
N ILE A 293 -13.78 -19.92 16.54
CA ILE A 293 -14.17 -18.55 16.89
C ILE A 293 -13.17 -17.54 16.31
N GLY A 294 -11.87 -17.84 16.34
CA GLY A 294 -10.81 -17.04 15.74
C GLY A 294 -10.95 -16.87 14.22
N VAL A 295 -11.34 -17.93 13.50
CA VAL A 295 -11.65 -17.85 12.06
C VAL A 295 -12.84 -16.92 11.81
N ILE A 296 -13.95 -17.11 12.54
CA ILE A 296 -15.14 -16.25 12.41
C ILE A 296 -14.78 -14.79 12.73
N GLY A 297 -14.08 -14.55 13.83
CA GLY A 297 -13.61 -13.24 14.25
C GLY A 297 -12.69 -12.60 13.22
N GLY A 298 -11.74 -13.35 12.64
CA GLY A 298 -10.86 -12.86 11.59
C GLY A 298 -11.62 -12.43 10.32
N LEU A 299 -12.62 -13.21 9.89
CA LEU A 299 -13.47 -12.86 8.75
C LEU A 299 -14.34 -11.62 9.01
N LEU A 300 -14.87 -11.47 10.22
CA LEU A 300 -15.62 -10.27 10.63
C LEU A 300 -14.72 -9.04 10.72
N LEU A 301 -13.54 -9.18 11.34
CA LEU A 301 -12.54 -8.12 11.43
C LEU A 301 -12.11 -7.64 10.05
N ALA A 302 -11.95 -8.55 9.08
CA ALA A 302 -11.64 -8.19 7.69
C ALA A 302 -12.64 -7.19 7.09
N ASN A 303 -13.89 -7.18 7.56
CA ASN A 303 -14.94 -6.26 7.11
C ASN A 303 -14.98 -4.96 7.91
N TRP A 304 -14.73 -5.01 9.22
CA TRP A 304 -14.82 -3.83 10.11
C TRP A 304 -13.57 -2.97 10.13
N VAL A 305 -12.43 -3.54 9.77
CA VAL A 305 -11.12 -2.87 9.81
C VAL A 305 -11.07 -1.58 8.97
N GLN A 306 -11.78 -1.51 7.84
CA GLN A 306 -11.86 -0.29 7.03
C GLN A 306 -12.48 0.88 7.81
N GLY A 307 -13.62 0.63 8.46
CA GLY A 307 -14.28 1.63 9.29
C GLY A 307 -13.43 2.05 10.48
N TRP A 308 -12.75 1.10 11.13
CA TRP A 308 -11.85 1.40 12.25
C TRP A 308 -10.63 2.23 11.82
N ALA A 309 -10.04 1.96 10.66
CA ALA A 309 -8.91 2.74 10.15
C ALA A 309 -9.30 4.20 9.91
N LEU A 310 -10.47 4.45 9.31
CA LEU A 310 -11.01 5.80 9.09
C LEU A 310 -11.32 6.50 10.41
N MET A 311 -11.95 5.79 11.36
CA MET A 311 -12.28 6.31 12.69
C MET A 311 -11.02 6.69 13.47
N LEU A 312 -9.99 5.84 13.48
CA LEU A 312 -8.73 6.11 14.18
C LEU A 312 -7.94 7.24 13.52
N ALA A 313 -8.01 7.36 12.19
CA ALA A 313 -7.41 8.47 11.46
C ALA A 313 -8.20 9.79 11.60
N ARG A 314 -9.37 9.77 12.25
CA ARG A 314 -10.27 10.92 12.42
C ARG A 314 -10.63 11.57 11.08
N VAL A 315 -10.83 10.74 10.05
CA VAL A 315 -11.45 11.18 8.79
C VAL A 315 -12.93 11.37 9.11
N ARG A 316 -13.39 12.62 9.08
CA ARG A 316 -14.80 12.92 9.34
C ARG A 316 -15.58 12.58 8.07
N PRO A 317 -16.66 11.80 8.16
CA PRO A 317 -17.60 11.69 7.05
C PRO A 317 -18.29 13.03 6.85
N ASP A 318 -18.50 13.42 5.60
CA ASP A 318 -19.25 14.63 5.28
C ASP A 318 -20.67 14.51 5.82
N THR A 319 -21.08 15.49 6.64
CA THR A 319 -22.44 15.54 7.17
C THR A 319 -23.36 16.00 6.05
N LEU A 320 -24.04 15.07 5.41
CA LEU A 320 -25.15 15.42 4.53
C LEU A 320 -26.35 15.84 5.38
N PRO A 321 -26.96 17.01 5.11
CA PRO A 321 -28.17 17.42 5.81
C PRO A 321 -29.31 16.42 5.55
N PRO A 322 -30.20 16.19 6.53
CA PRO A 322 -31.34 15.32 6.36
C PRO A 322 -32.28 15.85 5.25
N PRO A 323 -32.96 14.96 4.49
CA PRO A 323 -33.79 15.38 3.37
C PRO A 323 -34.92 16.33 3.83
N GLY A 324 -34.97 17.54 3.26
CA GLY A 324 -36.04 18.52 3.50
C GLY A 324 -35.72 19.63 4.50
N GLU A 325 -34.51 19.68 5.06
CA GLU A 325 -34.03 20.84 5.82
C GLU A 325 -33.50 21.91 4.83
N ASP A 326 -33.94 23.16 4.99
CA ASP A 326 -33.41 24.27 4.20
C ASP A 326 -31.93 24.45 4.58
N ILE A 327 -31.06 24.27 3.58
CA ILE A 327 -29.64 24.43 3.77
C ILE A 327 -29.38 25.90 4.09
N ASP A 328 -28.99 26.20 5.32
CA ASP A 328 -28.55 27.54 5.67
C ASP A 328 -27.30 27.85 4.83
N ARG A 329 -27.30 28.96 4.10
CA ARG A 329 -26.19 29.31 3.19
C ARG A 329 -24.87 29.44 3.95
N SER A 330 -24.93 29.71 5.25
CA SER A 330 -23.78 29.75 6.16
C SER A 330 -23.16 28.37 6.45
N GLU A 331 -23.96 27.30 6.47
CA GLU A 331 -23.49 25.91 6.61
C GLU A 331 -23.05 25.33 5.26
N LEU A 332 -23.68 25.78 4.16
CA LEU A 332 -23.23 25.47 2.81
C LEU A 332 -21.85 26.07 2.53
N ASP A 333 -21.53 27.25 3.08
CA ASP A 333 -20.20 27.88 2.93
C ASP A 333 -19.06 27.04 3.54
N VAL A 334 -19.37 26.22 4.55
CA VAL A 334 -18.43 25.30 5.21
C VAL A 334 -18.37 23.94 4.52
N ALA A 335 -19.46 23.48 3.88
CA ALA A 335 -19.55 22.18 3.21
C ALA A 335 -19.24 22.22 1.70
N TYR A 336 -19.49 23.35 1.06
CA TYR A 336 -19.25 23.68 -0.34
C TYR A 336 -19.00 25.18 -0.41
N HIS A 337 -17.76 25.60 -0.17
CA HIS A 337 -17.35 27.00 -0.34
C HIS A 337 -17.50 27.39 -1.81
N VAL A 338 -18.70 27.85 -2.20
CA VAL A 338 -18.97 28.49 -3.49
C VAL A 338 -18.81 29.98 -3.23
N ASP A 339 -17.67 30.47 -3.67
CA ASP A 339 -17.18 31.83 -3.52
C ASP A 339 -18.25 32.88 -3.80
N THR A 340 -18.50 33.72 -2.80
CA THR A 340 -18.91 35.09 -3.08
C THR A 340 -17.76 35.99 -2.64
N PHE A 341 -16.96 36.39 -3.63
CA PHE A 341 -15.95 37.44 -3.68
C PHE A 341 -15.70 38.23 -2.39
N ASP A 342 -14.48 38.14 -1.83
CA ASP A 342 -13.74 39.35 -1.41
C ASP A 342 -12.23 39.17 -1.07
N ASP A 343 -11.65 37.95 -0.99
CA ASP A 343 -10.18 37.81 -0.90
C ASP A 343 -9.70 36.44 -1.45
N GLU A 344 -9.22 36.42 -2.69
CA GLU A 344 -8.75 35.22 -3.40
C GLU A 344 -7.48 34.61 -2.74
N SER A 345 -6.65 35.44 -2.08
CA SER A 345 -5.38 34.97 -1.49
C SER A 345 -5.53 34.27 -0.13
N THR A 346 -6.53 34.60 0.68
CA THR A 346 -6.72 34.00 2.02
C THR A 346 -7.50 32.69 1.95
N THR A 347 -8.39 32.55 0.98
CA THR A 347 -9.19 31.34 0.73
C THR A 347 -8.36 30.21 0.10
N GLU A 348 -7.42 30.51 -0.80
CA GLU A 348 -6.47 29.51 -1.33
C GLU A 348 -5.54 28.94 -0.25
N LEU A 349 -5.05 29.78 0.67
CA LEU A 349 -4.22 29.35 1.79
C LEU A 349 -5.00 28.47 2.78
N ALA A 350 -6.26 28.79 3.05
CA ALA A 350 -7.14 27.98 3.89
C ALA A 350 -7.47 26.62 3.24
N ARG A 351 -7.78 26.61 1.93
CA ARG A 351 -7.97 25.38 1.14
C ARG A 351 -6.70 24.53 1.09
N GLY A 352 -5.53 25.18 0.96
CA GLY A 352 -4.22 24.52 1.00
C GLY A 352 -3.97 23.82 2.34
N ASP A 353 -4.24 24.48 3.47
CA ASP A 353 -4.04 23.89 4.79
C ASP A 353 -5.04 22.74 5.06
N GLU A 354 -6.31 22.88 4.66
CA GLU A 354 -7.30 21.81 4.79
C GLU A 354 -6.97 20.59 3.91
N ASN A 355 -6.59 20.81 2.65
CA ASN A 355 -6.19 19.75 1.73
C ASN A 355 -4.95 19.02 2.25
N THR A 356 -3.96 19.72 2.79
CA THR A 356 -2.77 19.08 3.36
C THR A 356 -3.10 18.32 4.66
N ALA A 357 -4.04 18.80 5.47
CA ALA A 357 -4.52 18.09 6.65
C ALA A 357 -5.29 16.82 6.28
N LEU A 358 -6.15 16.88 5.27
CA LEU A 358 -6.87 15.72 4.72
C LEU A 358 -5.90 14.70 4.11
N GLU A 359 -4.88 15.16 3.38
CA GLU A 359 -3.84 14.29 2.82
C GLU A 359 -3.06 13.57 3.92
N ARG A 360 -2.69 14.26 5.01
CA ARG A 360 -2.02 13.62 6.16
C ARG A 360 -2.91 12.58 6.84
N LYS A 361 -4.22 12.86 6.99
CA LYS A 361 -5.19 11.93 7.56
C LYS A 361 -5.41 10.73 6.66
N SER A 362 -5.54 10.91 5.34
CA SER A 362 -5.73 9.83 4.37
C SER A 362 -4.50 8.91 4.31
N ARG A 363 -3.29 9.48 4.28
CA ARG A 363 -2.03 8.71 4.38
C ARG A 363 -1.95 7.93 5.68
N THR A 364 -2.43 8.49 6.79
CA THR A 364 -2.46 7.79 8.08
C THR A 364 -3.48 6.66 8.10
N ALA A 365 -4.69 6.89 7.57
CA ALA A 365 -5.73 5.88 7.41
C ALA A 365 -5.25 4.71 6.56
N ALA A 366 -4.60 4.98 5.42
CA ALA A 366 -4.03 3.95 4.56
C ALA A 366 -2.97 3.11 5.29
N LYS A 367 -2.07 3.74 6.05
CA LYS A 367 -1.07 3.02 6.88
C LYS A 367 -1.74 2.13 7.93
N LEU A 368 -2.71 2.66 8.68
CA LEU A 368 -3.46 1.89 9.68
C LEU A 368 -4.16 0.69 9.05
N LEU A 369 -4.82 0.90 7.91
CA LEU A 369 -5.51 -0.14 7.15
C LEU A 369 -4.56 -1.26 6.73
N THR A 370 -3.38 -0.93 6.20
CA THR A 370 -2.34 -1.93 5.86
C THR A 370 -1.92 -2.74 7.08
N GLY A 371 -1.70 -2.07 8.22
CA GLY A 371 -1.39 -2.72 9.49
C GLY A 371 -2.45 -3.72 9.94
N PHE A 372 -3.71 -3.30 9.90
CA PHE A 372 -4.83 -4.13 10.29
C PHE A 372 -5.06 -5.30 9.35
N TYR A 373 -4.90 -5.14 8.03
CA TYR A 373 -5.03 -6.28 7.11
C TYR A 373 -3.92 -7.31 7.29
N VAL A 374 -2.68 -6.88 7.54
CA VAL A 374 -1.58 -7.80 7.89
C VAL A 374 -1.92 -8.56 9.17
N ALA A 375 -2.47 -7.89 10.19
CA ALA A 375 -2.89 -8.52 11.43
C ALA A 375 -4.05 -9.50 11.24
N VAL A 376 -5.09 -9.13 10.50
CA VAL A 376 -6.24 -10.01 10.19
C VAL A 376 -5.78 -11.24 9.42
N ALA A 377 -4.91 -11.06 8.43
CA ALA A 377 -4.30 -12.16 7.68
C ALA A 377 -3.53 -13.12 8.61
N ALA A 378 -2.71 -12.58 9.53
CA ALA A 378 -1.99 -13.40 10.50
C ALA A 378 -2.95 -14.16 11.45
N ILE A 379 -4.01 -13.50 11.95
CA ILE A 379 -5.03 -14.12 12.81
C ILE A 379 -5.73 -15.27 12.07
N LEU A 380 -6.11 -15.06 10.80
CA LEU A 380 -6.73 -16.09 9.96
C LEU A 380 -5.79 -17.27 9.73
N VAL A 381 -4.51 -17.03 9.44
CA VAL A 381 -3.50 -18.10 9.27
C VAL A 381 -3.37 -18.92 10.55
N VAL A 382 -3.14 -18.26 11.69
CA VAL A 382 -2.95 -18.95 12.97
C VAL A 382 -4.21 -19.71 13.36
N SER A 383 -5.39 -19.11 13.19
CA SER A 383 -6.67 -19.73 13.56
C SER A 383 -7.02 -20.91 12.64
N ALA A 384 -6.82 -20.78 11.34
CA ALA A 384 -7.09 -21.85 10.36
C ALA A 384 -6.09 -23.03 10.47
N LEU A 385 -4.88 -22.81 10.99
CA LEU A 385 -3.93 -23.90 11.23
C LEU A 385 -4.11 -24.55 12.59
N THR A 386 -4.45 -23.77 13.63
CA THR A 386 -4.65 -24.30 14.99
C THR A 386 -5.99 -25.00 15.18
N ILE A 387 -6.95 -24.81 14.27
CA ILE A 387 -8.22 -25.56 14.27
C ILE A 387 -8.02 -27.04 13.94
N LEU A 388 -6.96 -27.39 13.19
CA LEU A 388 -6.72 -28.75 12.71
C LEU A 388 -6.19 -29.62 13.86
N VAL A 389 -7.03 -30.52 14.38
CA VAL A 389 -6.65 -31.50 15.40
C VAL A 389 -6.77 -32.90 14.80
N PRO A 390 -5.65 -33.56 14.47
CA PRO A 390 -5.65 -34.92 13.93
C PRO A 390 -6.41 -35.90 14.83
N ASP A 391 -6.98 -36.94 14.22
CA ASP A 391 -7.69 -38.05 14.87
C ASP A 391 -8.98 -37.68 15.65
N THR A 392 -9.51 -36.47 15.44
CA THR A 392 -10.82 -36.07 16.00
C THR A 392 -11.99 -36.45 15.08
N HIS A 393 -13.18 -36.64 15.66
CA HIS A 393 -14.40 -36.95 14.89
C HIS A 393 -14.76 -35.86 13.86
N TYR A 394 -14.39 -34.60 14.12
CA TYR A 394 -14.69 -33.45 13.27
C TYR A 394 -13.55 -33.06 12.32
N PHE A 395 -12.45 -33.82 12.29
CA PHE A 395 -11.23 -33.50 11.56
C PHE A 395 -11.48 -33.11 10.09
N TRP A 396 -12.34 -33.85 9.38
CA TRP A 396 -12.67 -33.53 7.99
C TRP A 396 -13.43 -32.21 7.84
N GLY A 397 -14.25 -31.83 8.82
CA GLY A 397 -14.88 -30.51 8.88
C GLY A 397 -13.84 -29.39 9.06
N GLU A 398 -12.85 -29.60 9.92
CA GLU A 398 -11.74 -28.66 10.16
C GLU A 398 -10.88 -28.47 8.90
N VAL A 399 -10.59 -29.56 8.18
CA VAL A 399 -9.88 -29.53 6.89
C VAL A 399 -10.66 -28.71 5.85
N VAL A 400 -11.98 -28.90 5.76
CA VAL A 400 -12.83 -28.12 4.84
C VAL A 400 -12.85 -26.65 5.23
N ILE A 401 -12.92 -26.31 6.53
CA ILE A 401 -12.83 -24.92 7.00
C ILE A 401 -11.51 -24.30 6.57
N ALA A 402 -10.37 -24.94 6.85
CA ALA A 402 -9.05 -24.40 6.49
C ALA A 402 -8.89 -24.21 4.97
N ALA A 403 -9.35 -25.18 4.17
CA ALA A 403 -9.34 -25.09 2.72
C ALA A 403 -10.22 -23.93 2.21
N LEU A 404 -11.43 -23.77 2.74
CA LEU A 404 -12.32 -22.67 2.37
C LEU A 404 -11.76 -21.31 2.79
N VAL A 405 -11.16 -21.18 3.98
CA VAL A 405 -10.51 -19.93 4.42
C VAL A 405 -9.35 -19.57 3.48
N SER A 406 -8.54 -20.54 3.06
CA SER A 406 -7.49 -20.32 2.06
C SER A 406 -8.06 -19.75 0.75
N VAL A 407 -9.16 -20.33 0.25
CA VAL A 407 -9.85 -19.86 -0.96
C VAL A 407 -10.44 -18.45 -0.74
N ILE A 408 -11.09 -18.19 0.39
CA ILE A 408 -11.64 -16.88 0.73
C ILE A 408 -10.54 -15.82 0.74
N CYS A 409 -9.36 -16.10 1.31
CA CYS A 409 -8.23 -15.17 1.29
C CYS A 409 -7.81 -14.81 -0.14
N VAL A 410 -7.77 -15.77 -1.06
CA VAL A 410 -7.44 -15.50 -2.48
C VAL A 410 -8.54 -14.66 -3.15
N LEU A 411 -9.81 -14.99 -2.92
CA LEU A 411 -10.95 -14.24 -3.47
C LEU A 411 -10.98 -12.80 -2.94
N ARG A 412 -10.74 -12.61 -1.64
CA ARG A 412 -10.64 -11.31 -0.97
C ARG A 412 -9.52 -10.47 -1.56
N GLY A 413 -8.35 -11.05 -1.78
CA GLY A 413 -7.20 -10.36 -2.39
C GLY A 413 -7.52 -9.75 -3.75
N ARG A 414 -8.44 -10.36 -4.51
CA ARG A 414 -8.90 -9.86 -5.82
C ARG A 414 -9.85 -8.66 -5.72
N THR A 415 -10.57 -8.51 -4.61
CA THR A 415 -11.53 -7.41 -4.39
C THR A 415 -10.89 -6.14 -3.85
N LEU A 416 -9.63 -6.21 -3.40
CA LEU A 416 -8.92 -5.10 -2.78
C LEU A 416 -8.15 -4.31 -3.84
N ASP A 417 -8.37 -3.00 -3.88
CA ASP A 417 -7.72 -2.12 -4.87
C ASP A 417 -6.22 -1.91 -4.60
N ASP A 418 -5.78 -1.98 -3.33
CA ASP A 418 -4.37 -1.81 -2.97
C ASP A 418 -3.59 -3.12 -3.17
N ARG A 419 -2.51 -3.03 -3.97
CA ARG A 419 -1.55 -4.11 -4.23
C ARG A 419 -1.01 -4.76 -2.95
N VAL A 420 -0.79 -3.96 -1.90
CA VAL A 420 -0.21 -4.45 -0.65
C VAL A 420 -1.21 -5.34 0.07
N HIS A 421 -2.47 -4.91 0.16
CA HIS A 421 -3.52 -5.68 0.83
C HIS A 421 -3.84 -6.95 0.06
N ALA A 422 -3.91 -6.86 -1.27
CA ALA A 422 -4.09 -8.02 -2.15
C ALA A 422 -2.98 -9.07 -1.96
N THR A 423 -1.72 -8.64 -1.93
CA THR A 423 -0.55 -9.52 -1.73
C THR A 423 -0.58 -10.19 -0.36
N VAL A 424 -0.94 -9.45 0.69
CA VAL A 424 -1.02 -9.96 2.07
C VAL A 424 -2.03 -11.10 2.19
N PHE A 425 -3.25 -10.92 1.65
CA PHE A 425 -4.27 -11.97 1.69
C PHE A 425 -3.90 -13.17 0.80
N PHE A 426 -3.26 -12.93 -0.36
CA PHE A 426 -2.78 -14.02 -1.21
C PHE A 426 -1.73 -14.89 -0.49
N ILE A 427 -0.73 -14.25 0.16
CA ILE A 427 0.27 -14.94 0.96
C ILE A 427 -0.38 -15.70 2.12
N ALA A 428 -1.36 -15.11 2.79
CA ALA A 428 -2.10 -15.77 3.86
C ALA A 428 -2.83 -17.03 3.37
N GLY A 429 -3.51 -16.95 2.21
CA GLY A 429 -4.15 -18.10 1.58
C GLY A 429 -3.15 -19.21 1.26
N PHE A 430 -1.98 -18.85 0.72
CA PHE A 430 -0.89 -19.79 0.44
C PHE A 430 -0.35 -20.45 1.72
N LEU A 431 -0.09 -19.67 2.77
CA LEU A 431 0.41 -20.19 4.06
C LEU A 431 -0.59 -21.16 4.70
N ILE A 432 -1.89 -20.88 4.61
CA ILE A 432 -2.94 -21.79 5.10
C ILE A 432 -2.94 -23.08 4.28
N ALA A 433 -2.87 -23.00 2.95
CA ALA A 433 -2.83 -24.20 2.09
C ALA A 433 -1.57 -25.05 2.35
N ALA A 434 -0.41 -24.41 2.50
CA ALA A 434 0.84 -25.08 2.81
C ALA A 434 0.83 -25.72 4.21
N GLY A 435 0.35 -25.00 5.22
CA GLY A 435 0.23 -25.55 6.57
C GLY A 435 -0.80 -26.68 6.66
N LEU A 436 -1.93 -26.58 5.95
CA LEU A 436 -2.92 -27.65 5.81
C LEU A 436 -2.30 -28.91 5.21
N ALA A 437 -1.48 -28.76 4.16
CA ALA A 437 -0.76 -29.88 3.55
C ALA A 437 0.17 -30.58 4.56
N ILE A 438 0.94 -29.80 5.34
CA ILE A 438 1.85 -30.33 6.36
C ILE A 438 1.07 -31.13 7.41
N VAL A 439 -0.05 -30.60 7.91
CA VAL A 439 -0.87 -31.29 8.92
C VAL A 439 -1.52 -32.56 8.36
N LEU A 440 -2.06 -32.51 7.13
CA LEU A 440 -2.67 -33.68 6.48
C LEU A 440 -1.69 -34.82 6.25
N VAL A 441 -0.43 -34.53 5.90
CA VAL A 441 0.61 -35.56 5.76
C VAL A 441 0.88 -36.27 7.09
N GLY A 442 0.87 -35.54 8.20
CA GLY A 442 1.02 -36.09 9.55
C GLY A 442 -0.19 -36.90 10.02
N ALA A 443 -1.40 -36.49 9.66
CA ALA A 443 -2.65 -37.11 10.11
C ALA A 443 -2.97 -38.46 9.43
N VAL A 444 -2.40 -38.72 8.26
CA VAL A 444 -2.72 -39.93 7.48
C VAL A 444 -1.74 -41.08 7.79
N GLY A 445 -2.29 -42.24 8.16
CA GLY A 445 -1.49 -43.40 8.57
C GLY A 445 -0.88 -44.24 7.43
N SER A 446 -1.46 -44.25 6.23
CA SER A 446 -0.99 -45.10 5.13
C SER A 446 -0.02 -44.38 4.18
N ASN A 447 1.05 -45.07 3.77
CA ASN A 447 2.07 -44.51 2.87
C ASN A 447 1.49 -44.07 1.52
N LEU A 448 0.54 -44.83 0.97
CA LEU A 448 -0.12 -44.48 -0.29
C LEU A 448 -0.97 -43.21 -0.14
N ALA A 449 -1.73 -43.07 0.94
CA ALA A 449 -2.54 -41.88 1.15
C ALA A 449 -1.68 -40.64 1.48
N ARG A 450 -0.53 -40.80 2.16
CA ARG A 450 0.46 -39.73 2.29
C ARG A 450 0.98 -39.25 0.94
N LEU A 451 1.35 -40.16 0.04
CA LEU A 451 1.76 -39.82 -1.31
C LEU A 451 0.66 -39.06 -2.07
N THR A 452 -0.60 -39.51 -1.97
CA THR A 452 -1.71 -38.79 -2.63
C THR A 452 -1.91 -37.38 -2.07
N VAL A 453 -1.82 -37.20 -0.75
CA VAL A 453 -1.90 -35.88 -0.12
C VAL A 453 -0.77 -34.99 -0.61
N ILE A 454 0.47 -35.49 -0.62
CA ILE A 454 1.64 -34.73 -1.11
C ILE A 454 1.43 -34.28 -2.55
N VAL A 455 1.00 -35.18 -3.44
CA VAL A 455 0.80 -34.86 -4.86
C VAL A 455 -0.33 -33.83 -5.03
N VAL A 456 -1.48 -34.03 -4.39
CA VAL A 456 -2.61 -33.10 -4.49
C VAL A 456 -2.25 -31.73 -3.92
N SER A 457 -1.61 -31.69 -2.74
CA SER A 457 -1.15 -30.45 -2.13
C SER A 457 -0.10 -29.75 -2.98
N ALA A 458 0.84 -30.49 -3.58
CA ALA A 458 1.82 -29.92 -4.50
C ALA A 458 1.14 -29.29 -5.73
N VAL A 459 0.15 -29.96 -6.32
CA VAL A 459 -0.63 -29.40 -7.43
C VAL A 459 -1.36 -28.13 -7.02
N VAL A 460 -1.98 -28.09 -5.84
CA VAL A 460 -2.65 -26.89 -5.32
C VAL A 460 -1.64 -25.75 -5.13
N LEU A 461 -0.49 -26.00 -4.51
CA LEU A 461 0.56 -24.99 -4.30
C LEU A 461 1.15 -24.49 -5.63
N LEU A 462 1.33 -25.39 -6.60
CA LEU A 462 1.72 -25.01 -7.96
C LEU A 462 0.65 -24.17 -8.65
N ALA A 463 -0.64 -24.44 -8.43
CA ALA A 463 -1.73 -23.64 -8.96
C ALA A 463 -1.74 -22.22 -8.36
N PHE A 464 -1.40 -22.05 -7.07
CA PHE A 464 -1.14 -20.73 -6.49
C PHE A 464 -0.01 -20.00 -7.23
N GLY A 465 1.14 -20.67 -7.43
CA GLY A 465 2.27 -20.09 -8.16
C GLY A 465 1.92 -19.71 -9.60
N ALA A 466 1.25 -20.60 -10.34
CA ALA A 466 0.80 -20.35 -11.70
C ALA A 466 -0.24 -19.21 -11.75
N GLY A 467 -1.18 -19.16 -10.79
CA GLY A 467 -2.15 -18.07 -10.68
C GLY A 467 -1.49 -16.71 -10.49
N ALA A 468 -0.45 -16.64 -9.64
CA ALA A 468 0.31 -15.40 -9.45
C ALA A 468 1.07 -14.97 -10.71
N LEU A 469 1.68 -15.91 -11.44
CA LEU A 469 2.37 -15.63 -12.71
C LEU A 469 1.40 -15.15 -13.80
N LEU A 470 0.24 -15.79 -13.92
CA LEU A 470 -0.79 -15.39 -14.88
C LEU A 470 -1.35 -13.98 -14.59
N LEU A 471 -1.46 -13.61 -13.31
CA LEU A 471 -1.83 -12.24 -12.92
C LEU A 471 -0.73 -11.24 -13.28
N ALA A 472 0.54 -11.60 -13.10
CA ALA A 472 1.66 -10.74 -13.48
C ALA A 472 1.68 -10.45 -14.99
N ASP A 473 1.51 -11.49 -15.82
CA ASP A 473 1.45 -11.34 -17.28
C ASP A 473 0.28 -10.47 -17.76
N ARG A 474 -0.86 -10.53 -17.05
CA ARG A 474 -2.04 -9.70 -17.35
C ARG A 474 -1.77 -8.22 -17.06
N VAL A 475 -1.17 -7.90 -15.92
CA VAL A 475 -0.83 -6.51 -15.55
C VAL A 475 0.26 -5.94 -16.47
N SER A 476 1.24 -6.74 -16.88
CA SER A 476 2.27 -6.28 -17.82
C SER A 476 1.76 -6.09 -19.26
N ALA A 477 0.68 -6.77 -19.65
CA ALA A 477 0.02 -6.56 -20.95
C ALA A 477 -0.92 -5.33 -20.96
N GLU A 478 -1.33 -4.82 -19.79
CA GLU A 478 -2.25 -3.68 -19.63
C GLU A 478 -1.66 -2.33 -20.02
N GLU A 479 -0.33 -2.18 -20.06
CA GLU A 479 0.32 -0.95 -20.55
C GLU A 479 0.14 -0.72 -22.07
N GLY A 480 -0.41 -1.69 -22.83
CA GLY A 480 -0.56 -1.58 -24.29
C GLY A 480 -1.88 -2.01 -24.92
N LEU A 481 -2.72 -2.84 -24.28
CA LEU A 481 -3.94 -3.36 -24.90
C LEU A 481 -5.12 -3.39 -23.94
N MET A 482 -6.22 -2.75 -24.36
CA MET A 482 -7.52 -2.71 -23.69
C MET A 482 -8.00 -4.13 -23.37
N ALA A 483 -7.71 -4.61 -22.16
CA ALA A 483 -8.20 -5.88 -21.68
C ALA A 483 -9.73 -5.81 -21.61
N LYS A 484 -10.40 -6.74 -22.32
CA LYS A 484 -11.85 -6.87 -22.27
C LYS A 484 -12.24 -7.13 -20.80
N PRO A 485 -12.98 -6.23 -20.13
CA PRO A 485 -13.35 -6.43 -18.73
C PRO A 485 -14.06 -7.77 -18.61
N LEU A 486 -13.71 -8.54 -17.58
CA LEU A 486 -14.45 -9.74 -17.21
C LEU A 486 -15.93 -9.40 -17.22
N SER A 487 -16.74 -10.17 -17.95
CA SER A 487 -18.16 -9.88 -18.07
C SER A 487 -18.76 -9.70 -16.67
N ALA A 488 -19.54 -8.65 -16.44
CA ALA A 488 -20.12 -8.33 -15.12
C ALA A 488 -20.82 -9.55 -14.46
N ARG A 489 -21.33 -10.48 -15.28
CA ARG A 489 -21.92 -11.76 -14.85
C ARG A 489 -20.93 -12.69 -14.15
N LEU A 490 -19.70 -12.82 -14.66
CA LEU A 490 -18.68 -13.68 -14.06
C LEU A 490 -18.18 -13.06 -12.75
N MET A 491 -18.03 -11.73 -12.71
CA MET A 491 -17.70 -10.97 -11.50
C MET A 491 -18.73 -11.25 -10.39
N GLY A 492 -20.02 -11.11 -10.70
CA GLY A 492 -21.10 -11.38 -9.75
C GLY A 492 -21.14 -12.83 -9.26
N ARG A 493 -20.82 -13.82 -10.10
CA ARG A 493 -20.75 -15.23 -9.70
C ARG A 493 -19.61 -15.51 -8.72
N ILE A 494 -18.46 -14.86 -8.90
CA ILE A 494 -17.30 -15.00 -8.02
C ILE A 494 -17.60 -14.36 -6.65
N GLU A 495 -18.18 -13.15 -6.64
CA GLU A 495 -18.60 -12.49 -5.39
C GLU A 495 -19.66 -13.30 -4.63
N PHE A 496 -20.63 -13.87 -5.35
CA PHE A 496 -21.62 -14.76 -4.75
C PHE A 496 -20.96 -16.03 -4.18
N GLY A 497 -19.98 -16.59 -4.90
CA GLY A 497 -19.18 -17.73 -4.44
C GLY A 497 -18.42 -17.42 -3.14
N GLU A 498 -17.80 -16.24 -3.04
CA GLU A 498 -17.10 -15.79 -1.83
C GLU A 498 -18.05 -15.69 -0.63
N LYS A 499 -19.20 -15.00 -0.81
CA LYS A 499 -20.21 -14.85 0.25
C LYS A 499 -20.77 -16.19 0.70
N THR A 500 -20.98 -17.11 -0.25
CA THR A 500 -21.44 -18.47 0.05
C THR A 500 -20.36 -19.26 0.80
N ALA A 501 -19.09 -19.15 0.41
CA ALA A 501 -17.99 -19.79 1.13
C ALA A 501 -17.85 -19.26 2.56
N ILE A 502 -17.95 -17.95 2.77
CA ILE A 502 -17.97 -17.34 4.11
C ILE A 502 -19.12 -17.91 4.94
N PHE A 503 -20.33 -17.97 4.38
CA PHE A 503 -21.49 -18.53 5.07
C PHE A 503 -21.26 -20.00 5.48
N VAL A 504 -20.75 -20.84 4.57
CA VAL A 504 -20.44 -22.25 4.83
C VAL A 504 -19.36 -22.38 5.91
N VAL A 505 -18.31 -21.57 5.87
CA VAL A 505 -17.26 -21.56 6.90
C VAL A 505 -17.83 -21.23 8.27
N VAL A 506 -18.68 -20.20 8.37
CA VAL A 506 -19.31 -19.83 9.66
C VAL A 506 -20.18 -20.98 10.17
N MET A 507 -21.01 -21.60 9.31
CA MET A 507 -21.84 -22.73 9.73
C MET A 507 -21.02 -23.94 10.17
N LEU A 508 -19.96 -24.29 9.44
CA LEU A 508 -19.06 -25.37 9.81
C LEU A 508 -18.30 -25.07 11.11
N ALA A 509 -17.85 -23.83 11.30
CA ALA A 509 -17.16 -23.40 12.52
C ALA A 509 -18.08 -23.48 13.74
N LEU A 510 -19.37 -23.13 13.61
CA LEU A 510 -20.36 -23.32 14.67
C LEU A 510 -20.69 -24.79 14.94
N TRP A 511 -20.52 -25.65 13.94
CA TRP A 511 -20.67 -27.09 14.11
C TRP A 511 -19.48 -27.72 14.83
N THR A 512 -18.24 -27.33 14.48
CA THR A 512 -17.02 -27.82 15.15
C THR A 512 -16.90 -27.34 16.59
N THR A 513 -17.49 -26.18 16.95
CA THR A 513 -17.59 -25.71 18.34
C THR A 513 -18.62 -26.47 19.18
N ARG A 514 -19.33 -27.46 18.60
CA ARG A 514 -20.43 -28.22 19.23
C ARG A 514 -21.65 -27.39 19.64
N LEU A 515 -21.80 -26.17 19.14
CA LEU A 515 -22.95 -25.33 19.48
C LEU A 515 -24.29 -25.99 19.13
N PHE A 516 -24.39 -26.63 17.96
CA PHE A 516 -25.62 -27.33 17.56
C PHE A 516 -25.93 -28.56 18.42
N ALA A 517 -24.91 -29.26 18.91
CA ALA A 517 -25.09 -30.39 19.82
C ALA A 517 -25.60 -29.89 21.18
N PHE A 518 -25.01 -28.81 21.70
CA PHE A 518 -25.45 -28.14 22.91
C PHE A 518 -26.91 -27.64 22.81
N LEU A 519 -27.27 -26.98 21.72
CA LEU A 519 -28.65 -26.51 21.49
C LEU A 519 -29.66 -27.65 21.36
N ARG A 520 -29.23 -28.82 20.87
CA ARG A 520 -30.08 -30.02 20.78
C ARG A 520 -30.26 -30.71 22.14
N GLU A 521 -29.24 -30.67 22.99
CA GLU A 521 -29.23 -31.27 24.34
C GLU A 521 -29.83 -30.34 25.40
N LEU A 522 -29.92 -29.04 25.12
CA LEU A 522 -30.77 -28.08 25.82
C LEU A 522 -32.23 -28.46 25.57
N ASP A 523 -32.74 -29.39 26.37
CA ASP A 523 -34.15 -29.71 26.41
C ASP A 523 -34.91 -28.46 26.86
N LEU A 524 -35.57 -27.79 25.90
CA LEU A 524 -36.42 -26.60 26.12
C LEU A 524 -37.72 -26.95 26.88
N SER A 525 -37.76 -28.09 27.57
CA SER A 525 -38.88 -28.57 28.37
C SER A 525 -39.18 -27.69 29.59
N PHE A 526 -38.26 -26.82 30.01
CA PHE A 526 -38.51 -25.82 31.06
C PHE A 526 -39.31 -24.58 30.58
N LEU A 527 -39.47 -24.40 29.27
CA LEU A 527 -40.25 -23.30 28.66
C LEU A 527 -41.69 -23.71 28.26
N LYS A 528 -42.10 -24.93 28.61
CA LYS A 528 -43.51 -25.39 28.57
C LYS A 528 -44.03 -25.51 29.99
#